data_AF-T0RXR1-F1
#
_entry.id   AF-T0RXR1-F1
#
_cell.length_a   1.000
_cell.length_b   1.000
_cell.length_c   1.000
_cell.angle_alpha   90.00
_cell.angle_beta   90.00
_cell.angle_gamma   90.00
#
_symmetry.space_group_name_H-M   'P 1'
#
loop_
_entity.id
_entity.type
_entity.pdbx_description
1 polymer ?
#
loop_
_entity_poly.entity_id
_entity_poly.type
_entity_poly.pdbx_seq_one_letter_code
_entity_poly.pdbx_strand_id
1 'polypeptide(L)'
;MKKSIIAFPRIGSNRELKFALEKYFRKEISEAELQIVAKELRLESWKSQKEAGIDYPISNDFSFYDQTLDLSIALGVIPERYKN
;
A
#
# COMPACT_ATOMS: atom_id res chain seq x y z
N MET A 1 -5.33 -20.22 -20.90
CA MET A 1 -4.56 -20.33 -19.64
C MET A 1 -4.86 -19.10 -18.80
N LYS A 2 -5.08 -19.23 -17.49
CA LYS A 2 -5.33 -18.07 -16.61
C LYS A 2 -4.02 -17.35 -16.27
N LYS A 3 -4.06 -16.02 -16.13
CA LYS A 3 -2.93 -15.14 -15.80
C LYS A 3 -3.09 -14.59 -14.38
N SER A 4 -2.02 -14.66 -13.60
CA SER A 4 -1.94 -14.10 -12.25
C SER A 4 -0.59 -13.41 -12.03
N ILE A 5 -0.54 -12.51 -11.07
CA ILE A 5 0.68 -11.89 -10.55
C ILE A 5 0.76 -12.10 -9.04
N ILE A 6 1.96 -12.02 -8.48
CA ILE A 6 2.18 -12.21 -7.03
C ILE A 6 2.24 -10.90 -6.24
N ALA A 7 2.46 -9.78 -6.92
CA ALA A 7 2.52 -8.44 -6.33
C ALA A 7 2.48 -7.36 -7.43
N PHE A 8 2.13 -6.13 -7.05
CA PHE A 8 2.19 -4.95 -7.89
C PHE A 8 2.96 -3.80 -7.18
N PRO A 9 3.76 -2.99 -7.90
CA PRO A 9 4.48 -1.87 -7.28
C PRO A 9 3.54 -0.82 -6.67
N ARG A 10 3.60 -0.68 -5.35
CA ARG A 10 2.74 0.24 -4.57
C ARG A 10 3.13 1.71 -4.60
N ILE A 11 4.32 2.04 -5.09
CA ILE A 11 4.90 3.39 -4.94
C ILE A 11 4.20 4.46 -5.80
N GLY A 12 3.50 4.02 -6.85
CA GLY A 12 2.88 4.88 -7.87
C GLY A 12 3.86 5.33 -8.94
N SER A 13 3.35 5.69 -10.12
CA SER A 13 4.15 6.02 -11.32
C SER A 13 5.09 7.20 -11.11
N ASN A 14 4.73 8.15 -10.24
CA ASN A 14 5.53 9.34 -9.94
C ASN A 14 5.98 9.38 -8.46
N ARG A 15 5.97 8.24 -7.79
CA ARG A 15 6.30 8.09 -6.36
C ARG A 15 5.33 8.81 -5.42
N GLU A 16 4.06 8.85 -5.79
CA GLU A 16 2.97 9.47 -5.05
C GLU A 16 2.95 9.01 -3.58
N LEU A 17 3.11 7.69 -3.34
CA LEU A 17 3.12 7.14 -1.97
C LEU A 17 4.30 7.67 -1.15
N LYS A 18 5.49 7.77 -1.75
CA LYS A 18 6.69 8.30 -1.08
C LYS A 18 6.44 9.72 -0.60
N PHE A 19 5.97 10.58 -1.50
CA PHE A 19 5.77 11.99 -1.17
C PHE A 19 4.64 12.20 -0.16
N ALA A 20 3.55 11.43 -0.26
CA ALA A 20 2.47 11.48 0.73
C ALA A 20 2.95 11.06 2.13
N LEU A 21 3.71 9.97 2.24
CA LEU A 21 4.30 9.53 3.52
C LEU A 21 5.25 10.56 4.11
N GLU A 22 6.13 11.14 3.29
CA GLU A 22 7.04 12.18 3.75
C GLU A 22 6.31 13.42 4.26
N LYS A 23 5.26 13.87 3.57
CA LYS A 23 4.39 14.96 4.03
C LYS A 23 3.69 14.60 5.33
N TYR A 24 3.17 13.39 5.45
CA TYR A 24 2.52 12.90 6.66
C TYR A 24 3.48 12.90 7.86
N PHE A 25 4.70 12.38 7.68
CA PHE A 25 5.72 12.40 8.75
C PHE A 25 6.18 13.81 9.13
N ARG A 26 6.19 14.75 8.17
CA ARG A 26 6.41 16.18 8.44
C ARG A 26 5.18 16.91 9.01
N LYS A 27 4.05 16.22 9.20
CA LYS A 27 2.76 16.75 9.68
C LYS A 27 2.17 17.83 8.75
N GLU A 28 2.48 17.74 7.46
CA GLU A 28 1.98 18.65 6.41
C GLU A 28 0.62 18.20 5.84
N ILE A 29 0.29 16.92 5.99
CA ILE A 29 -1.02 16.35 5.66
C ILE A 29 -1.52 15.50 6.83
N SER A 30 -2.83 15.39 6.94
CA SER A 30 -3.54 14.50 7.87
C SER A 30 -3.42 13.03 7.45
N GLU A 31 -3.74 12.13 8.39
CA GLU A 31 -3.89 10.70 8.08
C GLU A 31 -4.98 10.47 7.02
N ALA A 32 -6.09 11.22 7.09
CA ALA A 32 -7.18 11.10 6.13
C ALA A 32 -6.71 11.42 4.69
N GLU A 33 -5.90 12.47 4.52
CA GLU A 33 -5.30 12.82 3.23
C GLU A 33 -4.33 11.74 2.74
N LEU A 34 -3.50 11.16 3.62
CA LEU A 34 -2.64 10.03 3.28
C LEU A 34 -3.45 8.80 2.83
N GLN A 35 -4.57 8.51 3.51
CA GLN A 35 -5.46 7.39 3.17
C GLN A 35 -6.15 7.59 1.81
N ILE A 36 -6.47 8.82 1.42
CA ILE A 36 -7.01 9.15 0.09
C ILE A 36 -6.00 8.76 -0.99
N VAL A 37 -4.75 9.23 -0.89
CA VAL A 37 -3.68 8.90 -1.85
C VAL A 37 -3.48 7.37 -1.94
N ALA A 38 -3.43 6.69 -0.81
CA ALA A 38 -3.27 5.24 -0.77
C ALA A 38 -4.44 4.47 -1.42
N LYS A 39 -5.67 4.96 -1.23
CA LYS A 39 -6.87 4.39 -1.86
C LYS A 39 -6.83 4.56 -3.38
N GLU A 40 -6.44 5.73 -3.86
CA GLU A 40 -6.30 6.02 -5.29
C GLU A 40 -5.26 5.11 -5.94
N LEU A 41 -4.09 4.95 -5.32
CA LEU A 41 -3.03 4.07 -5.82
C LEU A 41 -3.47 2.60 -5.92
N ARG A 42 -4.18 2.07 -4.91
CA ARG A 42 -4.74 0.71 -4.97
C ARG A 42 -5.76 0.57 -6.09
N LEU A 43 -6.64 1.57 -6.26
CA LEU A 43 -7.65 1.58 -7.31
C LEU A 43 -7.02 1.60 -8.71
N GLU A 44 -6.01 2.45 -8.92
CA GLU A 44 -5.27 2.52 -10.18
C GLU A 44 -4.55 1.20 -10.49
N SER A 45 -3.88 0.62 -9.49
CA SER A 45 -3.24 -0.69 -9.64
C SER A 45 -4.24 -1.77 -10.11
N TRP A 46 -5.40 -1.88 -9.47
CA TRP A 46 -6.41 -2.87 -9.87
C TRP A 46 -6.97 -2.61 -11.28
N LYS A 47 -7.16 -1.34 -11.65
CA LYS A 47 -7.55 -0.97 -13.02
C LYS A 47 -6.49 -1.42 -14.03
N SER A 48 -5.22 -1.09 -13.80
CA SER A 48 -4.12 -1.48 -14.69
C SER A 48 -3.97 -3.00 -14.81
N GLN A 49 -4.12 -3.74 -13.71
CA GLN A 49 -4.11 -5.21 -13.73
C GLN A 49 -5.26 -5.78 -14.58
N LYS A 50 -6.47 -5.23 -14.39
CA LYS A 50 -7.65 -5.64 -15.17
C LYS A 50 -7.50 -5.31 -16.66
N GLU A 51 -6.98 -4.14 -16.98
CA GLU A 51 -6.70 -3.70 -18.36
C GLU A 51 -5.62 -4.57 -19.04
N ALA A 52 -4.62 -5.03 -18.29
CA ALA A 52 -3.63 -6.01 -18.74
C ALA A 52 -4.20 -7.45 -18.87
N GLY A 53 -5.48 -7.63 -18.55
CA GLY A 53 -6.19 -8.91 -18.61
C GLY A 53 -5.70 -9.92 -17.57
N ILE A 54 -5.29 -9.47 -16.38
CA ILE A 54 -5.03 -10.36 -15.25
C ILE A 54 -6.37 -10.91 -14.73
N ASP A 55 -6.50 -12.23 -14.67
CA ASP A 55 -7.76 -12.89 -14.27
C ASP A 55 -8.02 -12.77 -12.76
N TYR A 56 -6.95 -12.60 -11.98
CA TYR A 56 -6.99 -12.51 -10.53
C TYR A 56 -6.17 -11.32 -10.04
N PRO A 57 -6.78 -10.12 -9.94
CA PRO A 57 -6.11 -8.95 -9.40
C PRO A 57 -5.62 -9.22 -7.98
N ILE A 58 -4.35 -8.89 -7.71
CA ILE A 58 -3.72 -9.12 -6.41
C ILE A 58 -4.22 -8.08 -5.39
N SER A 59 -4.24 -8.47 -4.12
CA SER A 59 -4.57 -7.60 -3.00
C SER A 59 -3.64 -7.89 -1.82
N ASN A 60 -3.61 -6.99 -0.85
CA ASN A 60 -2.77 -7.06 0.35
C ASN A 60 -1.25 -7.02 0.09
N ASP A 61 -0.84 -6.77 -1.16
CA ASP A 61 0.52 -6.45 -1.58
C ASP A 61 0.84 -4.95 -1.39
N PHE A 62 -0.18 -4.10 -1.29
CA PHE A 62 -0.03 -2.71 -0.86
C PHE A 62 0.34 -2.64 0.62
N SER A 63 1.29 -1.75 0.94
CA SER A 63 1.69 -1.43 2.30
C SER A 63 2.02 0.07 2.39
N PHE A 64 1.85 0.68 3.56
CA PHE A 64 2.38 2.03 3.80
C PHE A 64 3.89 2.04 4.03
N TYR A 65 4.49 0.93 4.47
CA TYR A 65 5.92 0.90 4.78
C TYR A 65 6.57 -0.42 4.44
N ASP A 66 6.10 -1.53 5.01
CA ASP A 66 6.59 -2.87 4.72
C ASP A 66 5.49 -3.91 5.03
N GLN A 67 5.34 -4.89 4.13
CA GLN A 67 4.32 -5.94 4.26
C GLN A 67 4.60 -6.92 5.41
N THR A 68 5.87 -7.12 5.78
CA THR A 68 6.23 -7.95 6.95
C THR A 68 5.88 -7.23 8.24
N LEU A 69 6.09 -5.91 8.28
CA LEU A 69 5.62 -5.06 9.37
C LEU A 69 4.10 -5.09 9.48
N ASP A 70 3.37 -4.96 8.37
CA ASP A 70 1.90 -5.03 8.37
C ASP A 70 1.41 -6.37 8.97
N LEU A 71 2.04 -7.49 8.58
CA LEU A 71 1.73 -8.80 9.16
C LEU A 71 2.07 -8.88 10.64
N SER A 72 3.20 -8.31 11.06
CA SER A 72 3.61 -8.27 12.47
C SER A 72 2.58 -7.52 13.32
N ILE A 73 2.07 -6.37 12.83
CA ILE A 73 0.99 -5.63 13.48
C ILE A 73 -0.31 -6.45 13.51
N ALA A 74 -0.70 -7.04 12.37
CA ALA A 74 -1.94 -7.83 12.26
C ALA A 74 -1.97 -9.04 13.21
N LEU A 75 -0.82 -9.65 13.48
CA LEU A 75 -0.67 -10.78 14.41
C LEU A 75 -0.42 -10.35 15.86
N GLY A 76 -0.35 -9.05 16.16
CA GLY A 76 -0.01 -8.55 17.49
C GLY A 76 1.44 -8.79 17.92
N VAL A 77 2.33 -9.08 16.97
CA VAL A 77 3.78 -9.28 17.18
C VAL A 77 4.46 -7.91 17.31
N ILE A 78 4.08 -7.19 18.36
CA ILE A 78 4.56 -5.84 18.66
C ILE A 78 5.52 -5.92 19.86
N PRO A 79 6.79 -5.52 19.72
CA PRO A 79 7.72 -5.48 20.84
C PRO A 79 7.22 -4.56 21.96
N GLU A 80 7.42 -4.96 23.21
CA GLU A 80 6.86 -4.26 24.39
C GLU A 80 7.20 -2.77 24.45
N ARG A 81 8.40 -2.39 23.99
CA ARG A 81 8.86 -0.99 23.94
C ARG A 81 8.05 -0.07 23.02
N TYR A 82 7.17 -0.61 22.17
CA TYR A 82 6.30 0.16 21.27
C TYR A 82 4.82 0.10 21.68
N LYS A 83 4.47 -0.57 22.80
CA LYS A 83 3.08 -0.67 23.28
C LYS A 83 2.67 0.45 24.23
N ASN A 84 3.64 1.27 24.66
CA ASN A 84 3.45 2.35 25.63
C ASN A 84 3.62 3.71 24.97
#